data_AF-Q0GIK8-F1
#
_entry.id   AF-Q0GIK8-F1
#
_cell.length_a   1.000
_cell.length_b   1.000
_cell.length_c   1.000
_cell.angle_alpha   90.00
_cell.angle_beta   90.00
_cell.angle_gamma   90.00
#
_symmetry.space_group_name_H-M   'P 1'
#
loop_
_entity.id
_entity.type
_entity.pdbx_description
1 polymer ?
#
loop_
_entity_poly.entity_id
_entity_poly.type
_entity_poly.pdbx_seq_one_letter_code
_entity_poly.pdbx_strand_id
1 'polypeptide(L)'
;ELMGKLKPTLWFAAHLHVKYEAEYKHEDGTTTQFLALDKVLPHREFLRIIQLDPDNSSNKRKLESPDPVEASLKLCYDREWCAILVANRDKMPLNQFSSVNPITLKYSKY
;
A
#
# COMPACT_ATOMS: atom_id res chain seq x y z
N GLU A 1 8.46 -13.50 -10.26
CA GLU A 1 7.91 -12.82 -11.46
C GLU A 1 7.52 -11.36 -11.20
N LEU A 2 6.66 -11.03 -10.23
CA LEU A 2 6.21 -9.64 -10.02
C LEU A 2 7.30 -8.71 -9.45
N MET A 3 8.03 -9.15 -8.43
CA MET A 3 9.12 -8.37 -7.83
C MET A 3 10.20 -7.97 -8.85
N GLY A 4 10.54 -8.87 -9.78
CA GLY A 4 11.51 -8.57 -10.84
C GLY A 4 10.99 -7.61 -11.92
N LYS A 5 9.67 -7.54 -12.12
CA LYS A 5 9.05 -6.61 -13.08
C LYS A 5 8.84 -5.21 -12.49
N LEU A 6 8.30 -5.13 -11.27
CA LEU A 6 7.96 -3.86 -10.62
C LEU A 6 9.14 -3.21 -9.90
N LYS A 7 10.08 -4.02 -9.39
CA LYS A 7 11.29 -3.58 -8.66
C LYS A 7 11.01 -2.50 -7.60
N PRO A 8 10.03 -2.70 -6.69
CA PRO A 8 9.68 -1.67 -5.73
C PRO A 8 10.81 -1.45 -4.72
N THR A 9 10.94 -0.24 -4.18
CA THR A 9 11.96 0.06 -3.15
C THR A 9 11.79 -0.81 -1.90
N LEU A 10 10.54 -1.05 -1.50
CA LEU A 10 10.17 -1.84 -0.32
C LEU A 10 9.17 -2.93 -0.72
N TRP A 11 9.39 -4.16 -0.25
CA TRP A 11 8.48 -5.29 -0.43
C TRP A 11 8.09 -5.88 0.92
N PHE A 12 6.81 -5.79 1.26
CA PHE A 12 6.28 -6.32 2.51
C PHE A 12 5.60 -7.66 2.31
N ALA A 13 5.87 -8.60 3.22
CA ALA A 13 5.26 -9.91 3.25
C ALA A 13 4.89 -10.33 4.68
N ALA A 14 4.14 -11.41 4.80
CA ALA A 14 3.79 -12.04 6.06
C ALA A 14 3.54 -13.54 5.81
N HIS A 15 2.71 -14.18 6.63
CA HIS A 15 2.20 -15.56 6.50
C HIS A 15 3.10 -16.67 7.08
N LEU A 16 4.43 -16.62 6.90
CA LEU A 16 5.32 -17.69 7.38
C LEU A 16 5.61 -17.67 8.89
N HIS A 17 5.01 -16.73 9.64
CA HIS A 17 5.17 -16.59 11.10
C HIS A 17 6.65 -16.51 11.55
N VAL A 18 7.43 -15.71 10.80
CA VAL A 18 8.83 -15.39 11.10
C VAL A 18 9.13 -13.99 10.61
N LYS A 19 9.86 -13.20 11.42
CA LYS A 19 10.45 -11.94 10.95
C LYS A 19 11.66 -12.26 10.07
N TYR A 20 11.68 -11.70 8.88
CA TYR A 20 12.81 -11.86 7.96
C TYR A 20 13.06 -10.57 7.18
N GLU A 21 14.32 -10.17 7.11
CA GLU A 21 14.76 -8.99 6.37
C GLU A 21 15.82 -9.40 5.36
N ALA A 22 15.68 -8.92 4.12
CA ALA A 22 16.63 -9.20 3.06
C ALA A 22 16.74 -8.03 2.09
N GLU A 23 17.89 -7.94 1.42
CA GLU A 23 18.08 -7.07 0.28
C GLU A 23 18.09 -7.93 -0.99
N TYR A 24 17.19 -7.62 -1.91
CA TYR A 24 17.14 -8.26 -3.21
C TYR A 24 17.75 -7.33 -4.26
N LYS A 25 18.84 -7.77 -4.90
CA LYS A 25 19.53 -7.02 -5.96
C LYS A 25 18.95 -7.41 -7.32
N HIS A 26 18.49 -6.41 -8.06
CA HIS A 26 18.01 -6.57 -9.44
C HIS A 26 19.17 -6.48 -10.43
N GLU A 27 18.96 -7.02 -11.63
CA GLU A 27 19.98 -7.04 -12.71
C GLU A 27 20.38 -5.64 -13.20
N ASP A 28 19.49 -4.64 -13.06
CA ASP A 28 19.76 -3.25 -13.43
C ASP A 28 20.47 -2.45 -12.32
N GLY A 29 20.91 -3.13 -11.26
CA GLY A 29 21.60 -2.54 -10.12
C GLY A 29 20.69 -1.87 -9.09
N THR A 30 19.38 -1.82 -9.32
CA THR A 30 18.42 -1.38 -8.30
C THR A 30 18.26 -2.43 -7.20
N THR A 31 17.77 -2.03 -6.03
CA THR A 31 17.55 -2.94 -4.90
C THR A 31 16.15 -2.80 -4.32
N THR A 32 15.59 -3.94 -3.89
CA THR A 32 14.35 -4.01 -3.12
C THR A 32 14.68 -4.46 -1.70
N GLN A 33 14.27 -3.68 -0.70
CA GLN A 33 14.33 -4.13 0.68
C GLN A 33 13.09 -4.97 0.99
N PHE A 34 13.30 -6.24 1.31
CA PHE A 34 12.25 -7.18 1.67
C PHE A 34 12.10 -7.24 3.19
N LEU A 35 10.86 -7.17 3.66
CA LEU A 35 10.50 -7.34 5.05
C LEU A 35 9.30 -8.28 5.18
N ALA A 36 9.50 -9.42 5.84
CA ALA A 36 8.44 -10.26 6.35
C ALA A 36 8.26 -10.03 7.85
N LEU A 37 7.01 -9.93 8.30
CA LEU A 37 6.65 -9.79 9.72
C LEU A 37 6.01 -11.07 10.28
N ASP A 38 6.15 -11.25 11.58
CA ASP A 38 5.56 -12.37 12.32
C ASP A 38 4.08 -12.13 12.65
N LYS A 39 3.40 -13.16 13.15
CA LYS A 39 2.03 -13.08 13.66
C LYS A 39 2.01 -12.33 14.98
N VAL A 40 0.89 -11.62 15.21
CA VAL A 40 0.57 -10.92 16.46
C VAL A 40 0.36 -11.92 17.61
N LEU A 41 1.46 -12.41 18.17
CA LEU A 41 1.50 -13.30 19.33
C LEU A 41 2.46 -12.72 20.38
N PRO A 42 2.30 -13.10 21.66
CA PRO A 42 3.20 -12.67 22.71
C PRO A 42 4.67 -12.97 22.38
N HIS A 43 5.55 -12.02 22.69
CA HIS A 43 7.01 -12.12 22.54
C HIS A 43 7.51 -12.29 21.10
N ARG A 44 6.71 -11.92 20.08
CA ARG A 44 7.13 -11.94 18.67
C ARG A 44 7.24 -10.55 18.09
N GLU A 45 8.12 -10.39 17.11
CA GLU A 45 8.27 -9.15 16.36
C GLU A 45 7.26 -9.11 15.20
N PHE A 46 6.06 -8.58 15.47
CA PHE A 46 4.94 -8.55 14.51
C PHE A 46 4.66 -7.16 13.90
N LEU A 47 5.30 -6.10 14.38
CA LEU A 47 5.08 -4.73 13.94
C LEU A 47 6.41 -4.03 13.65
N ARG A 48 6.48 -3.34 12.49
CA ARG A 48 7.58 -2.42 12.16
C ARG A 48 6.99 -1.08 11.73
N ILE A 49 7.52 0.00 12.30
CA ILE A 49 7.20 1.37 11.91
C ILE A 49 8.32 1.85 10.98
N ILE A 50 7.93 2.40 9.82
CA ILE A 50 8.85 2.90 8.81
C ILE A 50 8.52 4.36 8.57
N GLN A 51 9.54 5.21 8.62
CA GLN A 51 9.42 6.61 8.25
C GLN A 51 9.68 6.75 6.76
N LEU A 52 8.73 7.33 6.05
CA LEU A 52 8.82 7.61 4.63
C LEU A 52 8.61 9.10 4.42
N ASP A 53 9.52 9.71 3.66
CA ASP A 53 9.34 11.08 3.24
C ASP A 53 8.35 11.13 2.06
N PRO A 54 7.41 12.09 2.05
CA PRO A 54 6.50 12.25 0.93
C PRO A 54 7.29 12.57 -0.34
N ASP A 55 6.90 11.93 -1.45
CA ASP A 55 7.57 12.13 -2.73
C ASP A 55 7.29 13.54 -3.27
N ASN A 56 8.27 14.43 -3.07
CA ASN A 56 8.22 15.83 -3.51
C ASN A 56 8.20 15.99 -5.05
N SER A 57 8.40 14.92 -5.82
CA SER A 57 8.38 14.98 -7.28
C SER A 57 6.98 15.23 -7.86
N SER A 58 5.93 14.76 -7.19
CA SER A 58 4.54 14.84 -7.66
C SER A 58 3.81 16.14 -7.27
N ASN A 59 4.37 16.90 -6.32
CA ASN A 59 3.81 18.16 -5.78
C ASN A 59 4.38 19.44 -6.44
N LYS A 60 5.05 19.33 -7.60
CA LYS A 60 5.23 20.50 -8.49
C LYS A 60 3.98 20.89 -9.27
N ARG A 61 2.83 20.25 -9.01
CA ARG A 61 1.55 20.94 -9.22
C ARG A 61 1.38 21.93 -8.09
N LYS A 62 1.97 23.10 -8.31
CA LYS A 62 1.71 24.35 -7.63
C LYS A 62 0.18 24.55 -7.65
N LEU A 63 -0.50 24.01 -6.65
CA LEU A 63 -1.89 24.35 -6.40
C LEU A 63 -1.84 25.74 -5.83
N GLU A 64 -2.03 26.72 -6.70
CA GLU A 64 -2.22 28.12 -6.35
C GLU A 64 -3.59 28.26 -5.67
N SER A 65 -3.79 27.57 -4.55
CA SER A 65 -4.91 27.83 -3.64
C SER A 65 -4.41 28.82 -2.58
N PRO A 66 -5.07 29.98 -2.40
CA PRO A 66 -4.61 31.05 -1.49
C PRO A 66 -4.62 30.67 0.00
N ASP A 67 -5.20 29.52 0.36
CA ASP A 67 -5.44 29.18 1.75
C ASP A 67 -4.38 28.19 2.28
N PRO A 68 -3.68 28.52 3.39
CA PRO A 68 -2.66 27.68 4.02
C PRO A 68 -3.32 26.55 4.85
N VAL A 69 -4.35 25.92 4.31
CA VAL A 69 -4.92 24.71 4.90
C VAL A 69 -4.01 23.57 4.48
N GLU A 70 -2.99 23.35 5.31
CA GLU A 70 -2.26 22.11 5.53
C GLU A 70 -2.57 21.04 4.47
N ALA A 71 -1.62 20.82 3.55
CA ALA A 71 -1.74 19.87 2.45
C ALA A 71 -2.04 18.46 3.00
N SER A 72 -3.32 18.21 3.28
CA SER A 72 -3.78 17.00 3.94
C SER A 72 -3.51 15.84 3.01
N LEU A 73 -2.63 14.94 3.44
CA LEU A 73 -2.38 13.69 2.74
C LEU A 73 -3.68 12.89 2.77
N LYS A 74 -4.31 12.72 1.60
CA LYS A 74 -5.55 11.95 1.44
C LYS A 74 -5.24 10.62 0.77
N LEU A 75 -5.78 9.54 1.32
CA LEU A 75 -5.79 8.26 0.63
C LEU A 75 -6.60 8.41 -0.67
N CYS A 76 -6.00 8.02 -1.79
CA CYS A 76 -6.64 8.10 -3.11
C CYS A 76 -6.34 6.85 -3.94
N TYR A 77 -7.17 6.61 -4.96
CA TYR A 77 -6.92 5.53 -5.90
C TYR A 77 -5.78 5.90 -6.86
N ASP A 78 -4.93 4.92 -7.14
CA ASP A 78 -3.92 5.04 -8.17
C ASP A 78 -4.56 5.04 -9.58
N ARG A 79 -4.11 5.96 -10.44
CA ARG A 79 -4.70 6.16 -11.78
C ARG A 79 -4.38 5.01 -12.73
N GLU A 80 -3.18 4.46 -12.66
CA GLU A 80 -2.76 3.33 -13.49
C GLU A 80 -3.53 2.08 -13.09
N TRP A 81 -3.69 1.85 -11.78
CA TRP A 81 -4.53 0.77 -11.27
C TRP A 81 -5.99 0.90 -11.72
N CYS A 82 -6.58 2.10 -11.66
CA CYS A 82 -7.91 2.34 -12.20
C CYS A 82 -8.01 2.06 -13.70
N ALA A 83 -7.01 2.46 -14.49
CA ALA A 83 -6.98 2.19 -15.93
C ALA A 83 -6.90 0.69 -16.22
N ILE A 84 -6.07 -0.05 -15.48
CA ILE A 84 -5.97 -1.52 -15.57
C ILE A 84 -7.33 -2.16 -15.27
N LEU A 85 -8.02 -1.73 -14.21
CA LEU A 85 -9.35 -2.25 -13.86
C LEU A 85 -10.37 -1.99 -14.97
N VAL A 86 -10.42 -0.77 -15.51
CA VAL A 86 -11.36 -0.42 -16.59
C VAL A 86 -11.07 -1.22 -17.86
N ALA A 87 -9.80 -1.37 -18.23
CA ALA A 87 -9.38 -2.13 -19.41
C ALA A 87 -9.71 -3.64 -19.28
N ASN A 88 -9.78 -4.16 -18.05
CA ASN A 88 -10.08 -5.56 -17.77
C ASN A 88 -11.52 -5.81 -17.29
N ARG A 89 -12.41 -4.80 -17.36
CA ARG A 89 -13.78 -4.88 -16.84
C ARG A 89 -14.56 -6.09 -17.36
N ASP A 90 -14.39 -6.45 -18.62
CA ASP A 90 -15.14 -7.53 -19.27
C ASP A 90 -14.71 -8.92 -18.74
N LYS A 91 -13.50 -9.00 -18.17
CA LYS A 91 -12.94 -10.21 -17.51
C LYS A 91 -13.12 -10.19 -16.00
N MET A 92 -13.49 -9.05 -15.42
CA MET A 92 -13.71 -8.84 -14.00
C MET A 92 -15.14 -8.32 -13.77
N PRO A 93 -16.18 -9.09 -14.14
CA PRO A 93 -17.54 -8.69 -13.83
C PRO A 93 -17.66 -8.54 -12.32
N LEU A 94 -18.06 -7.35 -11.86
CA LEU A 94 -18.38 -7.15 -10.46
C LEU A 94 -19.43 -8.20 -10.10
N ASN A 95 -19.15 -8.98 -9.04
CA ASN A 95 -20.11 -9.91 -8.48
C ASN A 95 -21.48 -9.23 -8.39
N GLN A 96 -22.53 -9.92 -8.83
CA GLN A 96 -23.92 -9.44 -8.80
C GLN A 96 -24.48 -9.28 -7.37
N PHE A 97 -23.63 -9.43 -6.36
CA PHE A 97 -23.95 -9.19 -4.96
C PHE A 97 -23.63 -7.74 -4.61
N SER A 98 -24.63 -7.03 -4.08
CA SER A 98 -24.46 -5.66 -3.59
C SER A 98 -23.26 -5.56 -2.64
N SER A 99 -22.20 -4.88 -3.08
CA SER A 99 -20.97 -4.64 -2.30
C SER A 99 -21.11 -3.54 -1.24
N VAL A 100 -22.34 -3.10 -0.97
CA VAL A 100 -22.65 -2.10 0.06
C VAL A 100 -23.19 -2.82 1.29
N ASN A 101 -22.28 -3.37 2.11
CA ASN A 101 -22.63 -3.71 3.49
C ASN A 101 -22.25 -2.52 4.37
N PRO A 102 -23.21 -1.73 4.88
CA PRO A 102 -22.89 -0.66 5.81
C PRO A 102 -22.22 -1.24 7.07
N ILE A 103 -20.99 -0.81 7.33
CA ILE A 103 -20.25 -1.19 8.53
C ILE A 103 -20.91 -0.50 9.72
N THR A 104 -21.79 -1.21 10.43
CA THR A 104 -22.35 -0.72 11.69
C THR A 104 -21.40 -1.08 12.82
N LEU A 105 -20.54 -0.13 13.20
CA LEU A 105 -19.73 -0.25 14.41
C LEU A 105 -20.64 -0.05 15.63
N LYS A 106 -21.08 -1.14 16.25
CA LYS A 106 -21.77 -1.08 17.54
C LYS A 106 -20.75 -0.83 18.64
N TYR A 107 -20.59 0.43 19.04
CA TYR A 107 -19.85 0.76 20.27
C TYR A 107 -20.71 0.41 21.48
N SER A 108 -20.27 -0.61 22.22
CA SER A 108 -20.72 -0.84 23.60
C SER A 108 -20.04 0.22 24.48
N LYS A 109 -20.81 1.16 25.01
CA LYS A 109 -20.34 2.01 26.11
C LYS A 109 -20.17 1.11 27.33
N TYR A 110 -18.93 0.99 27.82
CA TYR A 110 -18.69 0.72 29.23
C TYR A 110 -18.82 2.03 30.00
#